data_AF-A0A1H9YYK3-F1
#
_entry.id   AF-A0A1H9YYK3-F1
#
_cell.length_a   1.000
_cell.length_b   1.000
_cell.length_c   1.000
_cell.angle_alpha   90.00
_cell.angle_beta   90.00
_cell.angle_gamma   90.00
#
_symmetry.space_group_name_H-M   'P 1'
#
loop_
_entity.id
_entity.type
_entity.pdbx_description
1 polymer ?
#
loop_
_entity_poly.entity_id
_entity_poly.type
_entity_poly.pdbx_seq_one_letter_code
_entity_poly.pdbx_strand_id
1 'polypeptide(L)' 'MCLINPDELIGSHAKRTGVARNPLRKGEKLRERVDAQLLSIADDPVLVRSFFRHPSVACISDC' A
#
# COMPACT_ATOMS: atom_id res chain seq x y z
N MET A 1 4.34 13.29 -17.87
CA MET A 1 4.41 13.56 -16.41
C MET A 1 3.65 12.45 -15.69
N CYS A 2 4.31 11.31 -15.47
CA CYS A 2 3.74 10.20 -14.70
C CYS A 2 4.19 10.39 -13.26
N LEU A 3 3.24 10.53 -12.33
CA LEU A 3 3.51 11.18 -11.05
C LEU A 3 3.75 10.20 -9.89
N ILE A 4 3.29 8.94 -9.98
CA ILE A 4 3.24 8.04 -8.81
C ILE A 4 3.60 6.58 -9.18
N ASN A 5 4.56 6.01 -8.43
CA ASN A 5 4.93 4.59 -8.44
C ASN A 5 3.83 3.74 -7.74
N PRO A 6 3.51 2.52 -8.21
CA PRO A 6 2.59 1.61 -7.51
C PRO A 6 2.92 1.38 -6.02
N ASP A 7 4.20 1.34 -5.62
CA ASP A 7 4.61 1.22 -4.21
C ASP A 7 4.13 2.40 -3.35
N GLU A 8 4.13 3.61 -3.91
CA GLU A 8 3.63 4.80 -3.23
C GLU A 8 2.10 4.75 -3.05
N LEU A 9 1.37 4.17 -4.01
CA LEU A 9 -0.06 3.90 -3.86
C LEU A 9 -0.34 2.84 -2.78
N ILE A 10 0.45 1.76 -2.75
CA ILE A 10 0.35 0.71 -1.72
C ILE A 10 0.60 1.31 -0.34
N GLY A 11 1.65 2.11 -0.19
CA GLY A 11 1.98 2.80 1.06
C GLY A 11 0.90 3.79 1.50
N SER A 12 0.32 4.54 0.56
CA SER A 12 -0.79 5.46 0.84
C SER A 12 -2.07 4.72 1.26
N HIS A 13 -2.38 3.62 0.58
CA HIS A 13 -3.49 2.74 0.95
C HIS A 13 -3.28 2.19 2.36
N ALA A 14 -2.11 1.61 2.64
CA ALA A 14 -1.78 1.03 3.93
C ALA A 14 -1.91 2.05 5.08
N LYS A 15 -1.48 3.29 4.88
CA LYS A 15 -1.64 4.39 5.85
C LYS A 15 -3.11 4.78 6.06
N ARG A 16 -3.95 4.77 5.02
CA ARG A 16 -5.36 5.20 5.10
C ARG A 16 -6.29 4.12 5.66
N THR A 17 -6.01 2.85 5.37
CA THR A 17 -6.86 1.70 5.78
C THR A 17 -6.35 0.97 7.01
N GLY A 18 -5.12 1.25 7.45
CA GLY A 18 -4.41 0.43 8.43
C GLY A 18 -4.11 1.03 9.80
N VAL A 19 -2.92 0.65 10.30
CA VAL A 19 -2.38 0.88 11.65
C VAL A 19 -2.44 2.33 12.12
N ALA A 20 -2.45 3.29 11.20
CA ALA A 20 -2.54 4.72 11.53
C ALA A 20 -3.86 5.11 12.24
N ARG A 21 -4.94 4.33 12.05
CA ARG A 21 -6.25 4.57 12.68
C ARG A 21 -6.50 3.74 13.94
N ASN A 22 -5.62 2.80 14.28
CA ASN A 22 -5.79 1.96 15.46
C ASN A 22 -4.50 1.95 16.28
N PRO A 23 -4.44 2.68 17.40
CA PRO A 23 -3.22 2.85 18.18
C PRO A 23 -2.61 1.52 18.60
N LEU A 24 -1.30 1.50 18.77
CA LEU A 24 -0.57 0.33 19.25
C LEU A 24 -1.02 0.01 20.69
N ARG A 25 -1.42 -1.23 20.92
CA ARG A 25 -1.70 -1.72 22.28
C ARG A 25 -0.40 -2.10 22.96
N LYS A 26 -0.41 -2.13 24.30
CA LYS A 26 0.75 -2.55 25.09
C LYS A 26 1.19 -3.96 24.68
N GLY A 27 2.44 -4.10 24.28
CA GLY A 27 3.02 -5.36 23.81
C GLY A 27 2.94 -5.60 22.31
N GLU A 28 2.19 -4.79 21.54
CA GLU A 28 2.20 -4.85 20.08
C GLU A 28 3.41 -4.09 19.51
N LYS A 29 3.99 -4.63 18.43
CA LYS A 29 5.03 -3.95 17.65
C LYS A 29 4.44 -3.38 16.37
N LEU A 30 4.84 -2.16 16.03
CA LEU A 30 4.43 -1.49 14.78
C LEU A 30 4.76 -2.33 13.56
N ARG A 31 5.97 -2.90 13.53
CA ARG A 31 6.46 -3.71 12.41
C ARG A 31 5.57 -4.91 12.14
N GLU A 32 5.21 -5.67 13.18
CA GLU A 32 4.36 -6.86 13.03
C GLU A 32 2.97 -6.50 12.49
N ARG A 33 2.42 -5.35 12.87
CA ARG A 33 1.14 -4.87 12.35
C ARG A 33 1.23 -4.39 10.90
N VAL A 34 2.32 -3.74 10.53
CA VAL A 34 2.59 -3.34 9.14
C VAL A 34 2.78 -4.57 8.28
N ASP A 35 3.56 -5.56 8.73
CA ASP A 35 3.80 -6.81 8.00
C ASP A 35 2.49 -7.60 7.81
N ALA A 36 1.67 -7.74 8.86
CA ALA A 36 0.36 -8.39 8.77
C ALA A 36 -0.58 -7.66 7.80
N GLN A 37 -0.55 -6.33 7.79
CA GLN A 37 -1.36 -5.54 6.86
C GLN A 37 -0.88 -5.70 5.42
N LEU A 38 0.44 -5.67 5.17
CA LEU A 38 1.00 -5.91 3.84
C LEU A 38 0.67 -7.32 3.34
N LEU A 39 0.69 -8.33 4.22
CA LEU A 39 0.25 -9.68 3.90
C LEU A 39 -1.25 -9.73 3.52
N SER A 40 -2.13 -9.02 4.23
CA SER A 40 -3.55 -8.95 3.85
C SER A 40 -3.78 -8.25 2.51
N ILE A 41 -2.96 -7.25 2.18
CA ILE A 41 -3.01 -6.61 0.86
C ILE A 41 -2.54 -7.60 -0.21
N ALA A 42 -1.46 -8.35 0.05
CA ALA A 42 -0.91 -9.33 -0.87
C ALA A 42 -1.85 -10.52 -1.13
N ASP A 43 -2.66 -10.91 -0.14
CA ASP A 43 -3.67 -11.97 -0.26
C ASP A 43 -4.88 -11.58 -1.12
N ASP A 44 -5.08 -10.28 -1.39
CA ASP A 44 -6.13 -9.78 -2.29
C ASP A 44 -5.56 -9.43 -3.69
N PRO A 45 -5.58 -10.36 -4.65
CA PRO A 45 -5.03 -10.13 -5.98
C PRO A 45 -5.81 -9.08 -6.78
N VAL A 46 -7.08 -8.83 -6.45
CA VAL A 46 -7.89 -7.80 -7.13
C VAL A 46 -7.41 -6.42 -6.68
N LEU A 47 -7.23 -6.24 -5.37
CA LEU A 47 -6.68 -5.02 -4.78
C LEU A 47 -5.27 -4.75 -5.29
N VAL A 48 -4.38 -5.75 -5.27
CA VAL A 48 -3.01 -5.62 -5.80
C VAL A 48 -3.04 -5.13 -7.24
N ARG A 49 -3.81 -5.80 -8.12
CA ARG A 49 -3.93 -5.41 -9.53
C ARG A 49 -4.50 -3.99 -9.71
N SER A 50 -5.35 -3.53 -8.81
CA SER A 50 -5.94 -2.18 -8.87
C SER A 50 -4.87 -1.08 -8.74
N PHE A 51 -3.84 -1.29 -7.90
CA PHE A 51 -2.74 -0.32 -7.76
C PHE A 51 -1.95 -0.16 -9.06
N PHE A 52 -1.67 -1.28 -9.75
CA PHE A 52 -0.94 -1.26 -11.02
C PHE A 52 -1.76 -0.78 -12.22
N ARG A 53 -3.09 -0.79 -12.11
CA ARG A 53 -4.02 -0.33 -13.15
C ARG A 53 -4.52 1.09 -12.92
N HIS A 54 -4.05 1.75 -11.85
CA HIS A 54 -4.47 3.11 -11.54
C HIS A 54 -4.04 4.06 -12.67
N PRO A 55 -4.89 4.98 -13.15
CA PRO A 55 -4.57 5.84 -14.31
C PRO A 55 -3.37 6.76 -14.09
N SER A 56 -3.02 7.03 -12.83
CA SER A 56 -1.82 7.81 -12.45
C SER A 56 -0.54 6.97 -12.33
N VAL A 57 -0.68 5.64 -12.39
CA VAL A 57 0.44 4.68 -12.47
C VAL A 57 0.72 4.45 -13.93
N ALA A 58 1.69 5.18 -14.48
CA ALA A 58 2.04 5.09 -15.89
C ALA A 58 3.55 5.19 -16.12
N CYS A 59 3.97 4.48 -17.16
CA CYS A 59 5.33 4.24 -17.62
C CYS A 59 6.28 5.45 -17.56
N ILE A 60 7.53 5.13 -17.30
CA ILE A 60 8.66 5.79 -17.95
C ILE A 60 8.47 5.53 -19.46
N SER A 61 7.71 6.38 -20.15
CA SER A 61 7.85 6.49 -21.59
C SER A 61 9.11 7.32 -21.78
N ASP A 62 10.17 6.61 -22.15
CA ASP A 62 11.47 7.14 -22.53
C ASP A 62 11.32 8.40 -23.41
N CYS A 63 11.89 9.50 -22.91
CA CYS A 63 12.37 10.63 -23.68
C CYS A 63 13.80 10.90 -23.24
#